data_AF-A0A951G730-F1
#
_entry.id   AF-A0A951G730-F1
#
_cell.length_a   1.000
_cell.length_b   1.000
_cell.length_c   1.000
_cell.angle_alpha   90.00
_cell.angle_beta   90.00
_cell.angle_gamma   90.00
#
_symmetry.space_group_name_H-M   'P 1'
#
loop_
_entity.id
_entity.type
_entity.pdbx_description
1 polymer ?
#
loop_
_entity_poly.entity_id
_entity_poly.type
_entity_poly.pdbx_seq_one_letter_code
_entity_poly.pdbx_strand_id
1 'polypeptide(L)'
;MARKRVLSLLMAAFLIAGAGVAVAQASTGGRSHRRDGDYGSGGAATATPVKHLVVIFQENVSFDHYFGTYPHAANTDGSPFYASPQSPTVNGLSGALLTNNPNGANPSRLSHSQALTCDQNHGYTAEQKAYDMGLMDKFIPFTDVESCSPPDQGAPHLVLDYYDGNTVTGLWNYAQHFAMSDNSYSVNFGPSTPGAINVTGANTYGVICGPGSAVYSTTPIPCTAAPGSATATPDSPQPQGTGTLYSDADPNYDICSATQDGRAASATVQFGGENVGDLLDRSGTTWGWFQGGFASPDYVSGQPSTDDLSTVCTGAHNNIGGVSQIDYNPHHEPFQYYASTANPKHLPPTSIGMIGHQDQANHQYDLKDFFAAADHNDLPAVSYLKAADYQDGHAGYSDPLDEQTWLTSTINHLERLPSWRSTAVVILYDDSDGWYDHQMGPIVNQSQTTLDALTGPGLCGNNPAQVPSGQQGRCGVGPRQPLLIISPFAKRNFVDNTFTDQSSVVRLIE
;
A
#
# COMPACT_ATOMS: atom_id res chain seq x y z
N MET A 1 39.22 35.81 -66.11
CA MET A 1 38.12 36.58 -66.71
C MET A 1 37.33 37.20 -65.55
N ALA A 2 37.68 38.41 -65.10
CA ALA A 2 37.07 39.71 -65.47
C ALA A 2 35.53 39.71 -65.32
N ARG A 3 34.84 40.64 -64.63
CA ARG A 3 35.19 41.86 -63.89
C ARG A 3 33.90 42.39 -63.21
N LYS A 4 34.01 42.73 -61.92
CA LYS A 4 33.68 44.03 -61.26
C LYS A 4 32.26 44.65 -61.28
N ARG A 5 31.87 45.15 -60.09
CA ARG A 5 31.54 46.56 -59.66
C ARG A 5 30.95 46.46 -58.23
N VAL A 6 31.47 46.97 -57.09
CA VAL A 6 32.06 48.25 -56.59
C VAL A 6 31.09 49.44 -56.55
N LEU A 7 30.75 49.89 -55.32
CA LEU A 7 30.73 51.28 -54.79
C LEU A 7 30.34 51.21 -53.28
N SER A 8 31.17 51.57 -52.27
CA SER A 8 31.61 52.90 -51.78
C SER A 8 30.76 53.40 -50.58
N LEU A 9 31.31 53.47 -49.35
CA LEU A 9 31.91 54.64 -48.64
C LEU A 9 30.84 55.60 -48.05
N LEU A 10 30.76 55.95 -46.75
CA LEU A 10 31.68 56.83 -45.99
C LEU A 10 31.19 57.08 -44.52
N MET A 11 32.17 57.23 -43.60
CA MET A 11 32.37 58.22 -42.48
C MET A 11 31.20 58.70 -41.58
N ALA A 12 31.34 59.20 -40.34
CA ALA A 12 32.38 59.44 -39.32
C ALA A 12 31.62 59.93 -38.04
N ALA A 13 31.89 59.46 -36.82
CA ALA A 13 32.78 60.01 -35.77
C ALA A 13 32.31 61.28 -34.99
N PHE A 14 32.68 61.26 -33.68
CA PHE A 14 32.69 62.30 -32.61
C PHE A 14 31.43 62.41 -31.70
N LEU A 15 31.47 61.98 -30.42
CA LEU A 15 32.11 62.53 -29.19
C LEU A 15 31.56 63.90 -28.75
N ILE A 16 31.02 63.97 -27.52
CA ILE A 16 31.53 64.80 -26.40
C ILE A 16 30.64 64.60 -25.15
N ALA A 17 31.32 64.59 -24.00
CA ALA A 17 30.84 64.39 -22.65
C ALA A 17 30.19 65.63 -22.00
N GLY A 18 29.44 65.41 -20.91
CA GLY A 18 29.70 66.16 -19.67
C GLY A 18 28.51 66.77 -18.91
N ALA A 19 28.54 66.50 -17.60
CA ALA A 19 28.01 67.26 -16.46
C ALA A 19 26.54 67.00 -16.03
N GLY A 20 26.42 66.56 -14.77
CA GLY A 20 25.15 66.28 -14.09
C GLY A 20 24.67 67.40 -13.16
N VAL A 21 23.54 67.15 -12.51
CA VAL A 21 23.04 67.83 -11.31
C VAL A 21 22.20 66.82 -10.52
N ALA A 22 22.41 66.73 -9.21
CA ALA A 22 21.57 66.02 -8.26
C ALA A 22 20.60 66.99 -7.58
N VAL A 23 19.33 66.61 -7.40
CA VAL A 23 18.40 67.18 -6.40
C VAL A 23 17.47 66.07 -5.86
N ALA A 24 17.10 66.22 -4.59
CA ALA A 24 16.60 65.26 -3.63
C ALA A 24 15.11 64.81 -3.72
N GLN A 25 14.89 63.69 -3.02
CA GLN A 25 13.69 63.02 -2.47
C GLN A 25 12.32 63.74 -2.44
N ALA A 26 11.25 62.99 -2.76
CA ALA A 26 10.12 62.69 -1.86
C ALA A 26 9.19 61.59 -2.42
N SER A 27 8.70 60.74 -1.51
CA SER A 27 7.88 59.53 -1.67
C SER A 27 6.39 59.78 -1.94
N THR A 28 5.72 58.88 -2.67
CA THR A 28 4.38 58.34 -2.34
C THR A 28 4.10 57.04 -3.11
N GLY A 29 3.59 56.04 -2.41
CA GLY A 29 3.33 54.69 -2.92
C GLY A 29 2.21 54.59 -3.95
N GLY A 30 2.31 53.54 -4.78
CA GLY A 30 1.29 53.13 -5.74
C GLY A 30 1.43 51.64 -6.00
N ARG A 31 0.42 50.89 -5.53
CA ARG A 31 0.17 49.44 -5.64
C ARG A 31 0.80 48.77 -6.88
N SER A 32 1.69 47.80 -6.66
CA SER A 32 2.01 46.80 -7.68
C SER A 32 0.86 45.80 -7.77
N HIS A 33 0.23 45.76 -8.95
CA HIS A 33 -0.59 44.63 -9.36
C HIS A 33 0.30 43.38 -9.40
N ARG A 34 0.12 42.47 -8.45
CA ARG A 34 0.62 41.10 -8.58
C ARG A 34 -0.09 40.45 -9.75
N ARG A 35 0.69 40.05 -10.77
CA ARG A 35 0.25 39.04 -11.72
C ARG A 35 0.37 37.69 -11.01
N ASP A 36 -0.74 36.97 -10.98
CA ASP A 36 -0.77 35.55 -10.67
C ASP A 36 0.03 34.77 -11.72
N GLY A 37 0.73 33.73 -11.27
CA GLY A 37 1.36 32.74 -12.14
C GLY A 37 2.88 32.65 -12.05
N ASP A 38 3.41 32.40 -10.86
CA ASP A 38 4.68 31.69 -10.70
C ASP A 38 4.65 30.95 -9.35
N TYR A 39 4.08 29.75 -9.37
CA TYR A 39 4.30 28.79 -8.29
C TYR A 39 5.74 28.32 -8.42
N GLY A 40 6.59 28.81 -7.53
CA GLY A 40 8.03 28.70 -7.60
C GLY A 40 8.54 27.31 -7.95
N SER A 41 9.50 27.32 -8.87
CA SER A 41 10.47 26.29 -9.13
C SER A 41 11.09 25.76 -7.82
N GLY A 42 10.90 24.48 -7.53
CA GLY A 42 11.46 23.80 -6.36
C GLY A 42 11.04 22.34 -6.21
N GLY A 43 9.98 21.90 -6.91
CA GLY A 43 9.58 20.49 -6.91
C GLY A 43 10.60 19.60 -7.60
N ALA A 44 10.88 18.43 -7.01
CA ALA A 44 11.75 17.42 -7.59
C ALA A 44 11.34 17.10 -9.04
N ALA A 45 12.34 16.91 -9.90
CA ALA A 45 12.11 16.46 -11.26
C ALA A 45 11.59 15.01 -11.22
N THR A 46 10.41 14.77 -11.80
CA THR A 46 9.77 13.45 -11.86
C THR A 46 9.69 13.01 -13.32
N ALA A 47 9.74 11.70 -13.58
CA ALA A 47 9.63 11.16 -14.94
C ALA A 47 8.24 11.38 -15.57
N THR A 48 7.21 11.53 -14.74
CA THR A 48 5.82 11.78 -15.14
C THR A 48 5.30 13.09 -14.54
N PRO A 49 4.12 13.59 -14.95
CA PRO A 49 3.48 14.74 -14.30
C PRO A 49 3.05 14.53 -12.84
N VAL A 50 3.09 13.29 -12.33
CA VAL A 50 2.75 12.97 -10.94
C VAL A 50 3.82 13.55 -10.01
N LYS A 51 3.38 14.29 -9.00
CA LYS A 51 4.21 14.88 -7.93
C LYS A 51 3.91 14.30 -6.55
N HIS A 52 2.71 13.74 -6.38
CA HIS A 52 2.28 13.07 -5.16
C HIS A 52 1.72 11.70 -5.53
N LEU A 53 2.38 10.64 -5.08
CA LEU A 53 1.90 9.28 -5.13
C LEU A 53 1.32 8.92 -3.77
N VAL A 54 0.05 8.55 -3.74
CA VAL A 54 -0.69 8.12 -2.55
C VAL A 54 -0.99 6.64 -2.72
N VAL A 55 -0.38 5.78 -1.92
CA VAL A 55 -0.56 4.33 -1.94
C VAL A 55 -1.49 3.97 -0.79
N ILE A 56 -2.75 3.69 -1.09
CA ILE A 56 -3.72 3.18 -0.12
C ILE A 56 -3.61 1.65 -0.12
N PHE A 57 -3.15 1.10 1.00
CA PHE A 57 -2.82 -0.32 1.15
C PHE A 57 -3.86 -1.01 2.04
N GLN A 58 -4.85 -1.62 1.40
CA GLN A 58 -5.99 -2.30 2.03
C GLN A 58 -5.64 -3.76 2.40
N GLU A 59 -6.54 -4.45 3.10
CA GLU A 59 -6.32 -5.81 3.63
C GLU A 59 -7.15 -6.90 2.91
N ASN A 60 -6.55 -8.08 2.71
CA ASN A 60 -7.19 -9.40 2.69
C ASN A 60 -8.33 -9.59 1.69
N VAL A 61 -8.08 -9.32 0.40
CA VAL A 61 -9.09 -9.47 -0.65
C VAL A 61 -8.50 -10.02 -1.95
N SER A 62 -9.07 -11.13 -2.42
CA SER A 62 -8.80 -11.64 -3.77
C SER A 62 -9.53 -10.80 -4.83
N PHE A 63 -8.99 -10.78 -6.07
CA PHE A 63 -9.64 -10.05 -7.16
C PHE A 63 -11.06 -10.54 -7.43
N ASP A 64 -11.28 -11.86 -7.52
CA ASP A 64 -12.62 -12.40 -7.80
C ASP A 64 -13.62 -12.14 -6.66
N HIS A 65 -13.17 -12.05 -5.41
CA HIS A 65 -14.04 -11.76 -4.27
C HIS A 65 -14.69 -10.37 -4.38
N TYR A 66 -13.99 -9.36 -4.88
CA TYR A 66 -14.52 -7.99 -5.02
C TYR A 66 -14.94 -7.64 -6.45
N PHE A 67 -14.26 -8.15 -7.47
CA PHE A 67 -14.44 -7.74 -8.87
C PHE A 67 -14.77 -8.91 -9.81
N GLY A 68 -14.89 -10.13 -9.31
CA GLY A 68 -15.12 -11.31 -10.14
C GLY A 68 -16.37 -11.20 -11.01
N THR A 69 -17.42 -10.54 -10.51
CA THR A 69 -18.66 -10.32 -11.28
C THR A 69 -18.77 -8.94 -11.90
N TYR A 70 -17.74 -8.09 -11.80
CA TYR A 70 -17.74 -6.78 -12.45
C TYR A 70 -17.93 -6.93 -13.97
N PRO A 71 -18.76 -6.10 -14.62
CA PRO A 71 -19.48 -4.94 -14.09
C PRO A 71 -20.97 -5.22 -13.83
N HIS A 72 -21.35 -6.45 -13.45
CA HIS A 72 -22.73 -6.89 -13.32
C HIS A 72 -23.15 -7.08 -11.85
N ALA A 73 -23.88 -6.11 -11.31
CA ALA A 73 -24.47 -6.22 -9.98
C ALA A 73 -25.90 -6.77 -10.04
N ALA A 74 -26.31 -7.51 -9.01
CA ALA A 74 -27.64 -8.09 -8.89
C ALA A 74 -28.75 -7.04 -8.78
N ASN A 75 -28.45 -5.90 -8.14
CA ASN A 75 -29.38 -4.81 -7.85
C ASN A 75 -30.63 -5.24 -7.08
N THR A 76 -30.44 -6.15 -6.10
CA THR A 76 -31.50 -6.69 -5.25
C THR A 76 -31.47 -6.16 -3.81
N ASP A 77 -30.34 -5.62 -3.37
CA ASP A 77 -30.10 -5.05 -2.04
C ASP A 77 -29.05 -3.92 -2.14
N GLY A 78 -28.64 -3.37 -0.99
CA GLY A 78 -27.54 -2.42 -0.90
C GLY A 78 -27.74 -1.17 -1.76
N SER A 79 -26.63 -0.61 -2.25
CA SER A 79 -26.67 0.53 -3.17
C SER A 79 -26.81 0.03 -4.61
N PRO A 80 -27.72 0.57 -5.43
CA PRO A 80 -27.82 0.12 -6.81
C PRO A 80 -26.57 0.53 -7.60
N PHE A 81 -26.08 -0.37 -8.46
CA PHE A 81 -24.96 -0.14 -9.36
C PHE A 81 -25.36 -0.42 -10.81
N TYR A 82 -25.07 0.56 -11.68
CA TYR A 82 -25.33 0.46 -13.11
C TYR A 82 -24.09 0.87 -13.89
N ALA A 83 -23.45 -0.12 -14.51
CA ALA A 83 -22.28 0.11 -15.34
C ALA A 83 -22.62 0.86 -16.63
N SER A 84 -21.64 1.58 -17.16
CA SER A 84 -21.66 2.09 -18.52
C SER A 84 -21.83 0.93 -19.51
N PRO A 85 -22.65 1.06 -20.57
CA PRO A 85 -22.75 0.05 -21.63
C PRO A 85 -21.43 -0.23 -22.37
N GLN A 86 -20.42 0.63 -22.20
CA GLN A 86 -19.09 0.51 -22.80
C GLN A 86 -18.04 -0.03 -21.82
N SER A 87 -18.45 -0.49 -20.64
CA SER A 87 -17.53 -1.04 -19.64
C SER A 87 -16.78 -2.23 -20.20
N PRO A 88 -15.44 -2.26 -20.12
CA PRO A 88 -14.68 -3.45 -20.44
C PRO A 88 -15.05 -4.59 -19.49
N THR A 89 -14.92 -5.82 -19.98
CA THR A 89 -14.98 -7.02 -19.15
C THR A 89 -13.66 -7.20 -18.40
N VAL A 90 -13.70 -7.88 -17.27
CA VAL A 90 -12.52 -8.38 -16.56
C VAL A 90 -12.33 -9.86 -16.81
N ASN A 91 -11.13 -10.37 -16.58
CA ASN A 91 -10.94 -11.79 -16.33
C ASN A 91 -11.50 -12.15 -14.95
N GLY A 92 -12.78 -12.50 -14.87
CA GLY A 92 -13.47 -12.78 -13.61
C GLY A 92 -14.39 -14.00 -13.67
N LEU A 93 -15.23 -14.13 -12.65
CA LEU A 93 -16.21 -15.20 -12.48
C LEU A 93 -17.30 -15.15 -13.58
N SER A 94 -17.23 -16.10 -14.51
CA SER A 94 -18.22 -16.25 -15.57
C SER A 94 -18.43 -17.71 -15.97
N GLY A 95 -19.60 -18.00 -16.57
CA GLY A 95 -19.91 -19.33 -17.11
C GLY A 95 -19.75 -20.45 -16.09
N ALA A 96 -18.91 -21.44 -16.41
CA ALA A 96 -18.68 -22.61 -15.55
C ALA A 96 -18.09 -22.25 -14.18
N LEU A 97 -17.37 -21.14 -14.03
CA LEU A 97 -16.85 -20.72 -12.72
C LEU A 97 -17.96 -20.40 -11.73
N LEU A 98 -19.14 -19.97 -12.19
CA LEU A 98 -20.31 -19.68 -11.37
C LEU A 98 -21.27 -20.88 -11.21
N THR A 99 -21.24 -21.87 -12.11
CA THR A 99 -22.26 -22.93 -12.15
C THR A 99 -21.71 -24.36 -12.04
N ASN A 100 -20.41 -24.55 -12.26
CA ASN A 100 -19.72 -25.83 -12.17
C ASN A 100 -18.24 -25.60 -11.81
N ASN A 101 -18.02 -24.93 -10.70
CA ASN A 101 -16.70 -24.55 -10.21
C ASN A 101 -15.88 -25.80 -9.82
N PRO A 102 -14.55 -25.82 -10.06
CA PRO A 102 -13.72 -27.00 -9.78
C PRO A 102 -13.63 -27.37 -8.29
N ASN A 103 -13.91 -26.45 -7.36
CA ASN A 103 -13.88 -26.71 -5.91
C ASN A 103 -14.99 -27.66 -5.42
N GLY A 104 -15.93 -28.08 -6.28
CA GLY A 104 -17.02 -28.98 -5.92
C GLY A 104 -18.25 -28.28 -5.32
N ALA A 105 -18.17 -26.97 -5.09
CA ALA A 105 -19.28 -26.07 -4.79
C ALA A 105 -19.12 -24.78 -5.61
N ASN A 106 -20.21 -24.04 -5.84
CA ASN A 106 -20.19 -22.84 -6.67
C ASN A 106 -20.12 -21.57 -5.82
N PRO A 107 -19.38 -20.54 -6.26
CA PRO A 107 -19.42 -19.19 -5.72
C PRO A 107 -20.85 -18.67 -5.60
N SER A 108 -21.20 -18.12 -4.44
CA SER A 108 -22.47 -17.43 -4.20
C SER A 108 -22.24 -15.96 -3.91
N ARG A 109 -23.25 -15.15 -4.22
CA ARG A 109 -23.21 -13.71 -3.94
C ARG A 109 -23.48 -13.44 -2.46
N LEU A 110 -22.60 -12.71 -1.81
CA LEU A 110 -22.83 -12.12 -0.49
C LEU A 110 -23.67 -10.84 -0.63
N SER A 111 -24.77 -10.78 0.12
CA SER A 111 -25.62 -9.58 0.18
C SER A 111 -24.96 -8.44 0.94
N HIS A 112 -25.48 -7.23 0.77
CA HIS A 112 -25.06 -6.07 1.57
C HIS A 112 -25.19 -6.29 3.08
N SER A 113 -26.17 -7.09 3.53
CA SER A 113 -26.34 -7.46 4.95
C SER A 113 -25.38 -8.54 5.45
N GLN A 114 -24.60 -9.14 4.57
CA GLN A 114 -23.58 -10.16 4.87
C GLN A 114 -22.17 -9.58 4.76
N ALA A 115 -22.00 -8.26 4.90
CA ALA A 115 -20.69 -7.59 4.82
C ALA A 115 -19.67 -8.11 5.85
N LEU A 116 -20.13 -8.46 7.05
CA LEU A 116 -19.29 -9.04 8.10
C LEU A 116 -19.19 -10.55 7.89
N THR A 117 -17.99 -11.01 7.56
CA THR A 117 -17.70 -12.42 7.23
C THR A 117 -16.55 -12.94 8.07
N CYS A 118 -16.40 -14.27 8.11
CA CYS A 118 -15.23 -14.87 8.75
C CYS A 118 -13.95 -14.53 7.96
N ASP A 119 -12.89 -14.26 8.70
CA ASP A 119 -11.51 -14.30 8.23
C ASP A 119 -11.16 -15.69 7.66
N GLN A 120 -10.70 -15.74 6.42
CA GLN A 120 -10.29 -16.97 5.75
C GLN A 120 -8.82 -17.30 6.07
N ASN A 121 -8.34 -18.48 5.70
CA ASN A 121 -6.94 -18.85 5.98
C ASN A 121 -6.01 -18.46 4.82
N HIS A 122 -5.30 -17.35 4.98
CA HIS A 122 -4.30 -16.77 4.08
C HIS A 122 -2.85 -17.25 4.35
N GLY A 123 -2.65 -18.33 5.11
CA GLY A 123 -1.30 -18.81 5.40
C GLY A 123 -0.53 -19.27 4.15
N TYR A 124 0.76 -18.93 4.05
CA TYR A 124 1.67 -19.25 2.92
C TYR A 124 1.54 -20.69 2.39
N THR A 125 1.46 -21.69 3.29
CA THR A 125 1.33 -23.10 2.90
C THR A 125 -0.09 -23.47 2.49
N ALA A 126 -1.09 -22.84 3.11
CA ALA A 126 -2.49 -23.13 2.89
C ALA A 126 -2.94 -22.67 1.51
N GLU A 127 -2.63 -21.42 1.15
CA GLU A 127 -2.97 -20.87 -0.17
C GLU A 127 -2.32 -21.68 -1.30
N GLN A 128 -1.05 -22.08 -1.15
CA GLN A 128 -0.37 -22.94 -2.13
C GLN A 128 -1.09 -24.27 -2.37
N LYS A 129 -1.63 -24.87 -1.30
CA LYS A 129 -2.39 -26.12 -1.40
C LYS A 129 -3.76 -25.89 -2.04
N ALA A 130 -4.39 -24.74 -1.82
CA ALA A 130 -5.64 -24.38 -2.46
C ALA A 130 -5.49 -24.19 -3.98
N TYR A 131 -4.36 -23.63 -4.41
CA TYR A 131 -4.05 -23.40 -5.81
C TYR A 131 -3.74 -24.69 -6.58
N ASP A 132 -3.21 -25.71 -5.90
CA ASP A 132 -2.97 -27.07 -6.41
C ASP A 132 -2.38 -27.13 -7.82
N MET A 133 -1.22 -26.49 -8.02
CA MET A 133 -0.54 -26.41 -9.32
C MET A 133 -1.41 -25.83 -10.46
N GLY A 134 -2.32 -24.93 -10.14
CA GLY A 134 -3.19 -24.25 -11.11
C GLY A 134 -4.45 -25.03 -11.46
N LEU A 135 -4.77 -26.09 -10.73
CA LEU A 135 -6.09 -26.74 -10.81
C LEU A 135 -7.17 -25.89 -10.13
N MET A 136 -6.78 -25.05 -9.16
CA MET A 136 -7.65 -24.06 -8.50
C MET A 136 -8.90 -24.68 -7.85
N ASP A 137 -8.75 -25.87 -7.28
CA ASP A 137 -9.84 -26.77 -6.91
C ASP A 137 -9.86 -27.19 -5.42
N LYS A 138 -8.99 -26.59 -4.58
CA LYS A 138 -8.85 -26.99 -3.17
C LYS A 138 -8.93 -25.83 -2.18
N PHE A 139 -9.66 -24.77 -2.49
CA PHE A 139 -9.90 -23.67 -1.56
C PHE A 139 -10.70 -24.14 -0.33
N ILE A 140 -11.79 -24.89 -0.54
CA ILE A 140 -12.61 -25.43 0.56
C ILE A 140 -11.77 -26.21 1.61
N PRO A 141 -10.95 -27.21 1.24
CA PRO A 141 -10.20 -27.98 2.25
C PRO A 141 -9.00 -27.26 2.87
N PHE A 142 -8.54 -26.12 2.35
CA PHE A 142 -7.27 -25.51 2.80
C PHE A 142 -7.38 -24.06 3.27
N THR A 143 -8.27 -23.26 2.69
CA THR A 143 -8.40 -21.84 3.02
C THR A 143 -9.76 -21.47 3.61
N ASP A 144 -10.77 -22.34 3.52
CA ASP A 144 -12.13 -22.06 4.03
C ASP A 144 -12.23 -22.07 5.56
N VAL A 145 -12.91 -21.05 6.07
CA VAL A 145 -13.29 -20.88 7.46
C VAL A 145 -14.79 -20.62 7.52
N GLU A 146 -15.56 -21.68 7.79
CA GLU A 146 -17.03 -21.64 7.78
C GLU A 146 -17.66 -21.14 9.09
N SER A 147 -16.86 -20.89 10.14
CA SER A 147 -17.37 -20.56 11.47
C SER A 147 -16.51 -19.51 12.17
N CYS A 148 -17.16 -18.43 12.56
CA CYS A 148 -16.61 -17.31 13.32
C CYS A 148 -17.59 -16.87 14.40
N SER A 149 -17.17 -15.94 15.24
CA SER A 149 -18.02 -15.38 16.30
C SER A 149 -18.90 -14.27 15.73
N PRO A 150 -20.19 -14.17 16.14
CA PRO A 150 -21.00 -13.00 15.81
C PRO A 150 -20.30 -11.70 16.26
N PRO A 151 -20.45 -10.59 15.52
CA PRO A 151 -21.43 -10.37 14.45
C PRO A 151 -21.07 -10.93 13.08
N ASP A 152 -19.86 -11.49 12.92
CA ASP A 152 -19.41 -12.07 11.66
C ASP A 152 -20.24 -13.30 11.29
N GLN A 153 -20.47 -13.43 9.98
CA GLN A 153 -21.33 -14.47 9.43
C GLN A 153 -20.49 -15.53 8.72
N GLY A 154 -20.47 -16.72 9.31
CA GLY A 154 -19.97 -17.92 8.66
C GLY A 154 -21.02 -18.59 7.79
N ALA A 155 -20.57 -19.26 6.73
CA ALA A 155 -21.40 -20.08 5.86
C ALA A 155 -20.57 -21.25 5.30
N PRO A 156 -21.22 -22.36 4.90
CA PRO A 156 -20.51 -23.42 4.19
C PRO A 156 -19.90 -22.94 2.88
N HIS A 157 -18.63 -23.27 2.65
CA HIS A 157 -17.86 -22.87 1.47
C HIS A 157 -17.72 -21.36 1.28
N LEU A 158 -17.77 -20.61 2.38
CA LEU A 158 -17.74 -19.15 2.37
C LEU A 158 -16.59 -18.62 1.50
N VAL A 159 -15.41 -19.23 1.57
CA VAL A 159 -14.22 -18.84 0.78
C VAL A 159 -14.45 -18.68 -0.73
N LEU A 160 -15.48 -19.33 -1.30
CA LEU A 160 -15.80 -19.23 -2.72
C LEU A 160 -16.67 -18.02 -3.07
N ASP A 161 -17.30 -17.40 -2.07
CA ASP A 161 -18.31 -16.38 -2.27
C ASP A 161 -17.70 -15.03 -2.65
N TYR A 162 -18.53 -14.14 -3.20
CA TYR A 162 -18.09 -12.85 -3.74
C TYR A 162 -19.09 -11.73 -3.41
N TYR A 163 -18.57 -10.51 -3.33
CA TYR A 163 -19.36 -9.29 -3.36
C TYR A 163 -19.55 -8.79 -4.80
N ASP A 164 -20.59 -7.97 -4.98
CA ASP A 164 -20.79 -7.21 -6.21
C ASP A 164 -20.92 -5.71 -5.92
N GLY A 165 -21.16 -4.94 -6.97
CA GLY A 165 -21.30 -3.49 -6.91
C GLY A 165 -22.44 -2.97 -6.03
N ASN A 166 -23.28 -3.83 -5.43
CA ASN A 166 -24.23 -3.37 -4.42
C ASN A 166 -23.65 -3.27 -3.01
N THR A 167 -22.53 -3.94 -2.76
CA THR A 167 -21.78 -3.87 -1.50
C THR A 167 -20.53 -3.00 -1.68
N VAL A 168 -19.59 -3.42 -2.55
CA VAL A 168 -18.34 -2.69 -2.86
C VAL A 168 -18.54 -1.58 -3.91
N THR A 169 -19.59 -0.78 -3.69
CA THR A 169 -20.13 0.20 -4.63
C THR A 169 -19.11 1.29 -4.98
N GLY A 170 -18.35 1.78 -3.99
CA GLY A 170 -17.32 2.79 -4.16
C GLY A 170 -16.21 2.32 -5.09
N LEU A 171 -15.65 1.14 -4.82
CA LEU A 171 -14.62 0.49 -5.63
C LEU A 171 -15.08 0.26 -7.08
N TRP A 172 -16.29 -0.27 -7.28
CA TRP A 172 -16.83 -0.46 -8.64
C TRP A 172 -17.07 0.87 -9.37
N ASN A 173 -17.48 1.93 -8.68
CA ASN A 173 -17.57 3.26 -9.28
C ASN A 173 -16.19 3.84 -9.62
N TYR A 174 -15.16 3.60 -8.80
CA TYR A 174 -13.79 3.99 -9.17
C TYR A 174 -13.33 3.28 -10.44
N ALA A 175 -13.59 1.98 -10.58
CA ALA A 175 -13.31 1.26 -11.82
C ALA A 175 -14.06 1.83 -13.05
N GLN A 176 -15.32 2.27 -12.87
CA GLN A 176 -16.10 2.92 -13.94
C GLN A 176 -15.55 4.29 -14.34
N HIS A 177 -14.88 5.01 -13.44
CA HIS A 177 -14.45 6.39 -13.67
C HIS A 177 -12.95 6.56 -13.89
N PHE A 178 -12.15 5.54 -13.52
CA PHE A 178 -10.70 5.54 -13.61
C PHE A 178 -10.19 4.22 -14.23
N ALA A 179 -9.01 3.77 -13.81
CA ALA A 179 -8.39 2.55 -14.30
C ALA A 179 -8.29 1.52 -13.18
N MET A 180 -8.48 0.25 -13.54
CA MET A 180 -8.16 -0.90 -12.69
C MET A 180 -7.30 -1.91 -13.45
N SER A 181 -6.63 -2.81 -12.72
CA SER A 181 -5.94 -3.96 -13.28
C SER A 181 -6.64 -5.24 -12.84
N ASP A 182 -6.82 -6.18 -13.79
CA ASP A 182 -7.29 -7.54 -13.52
C ASP A 182 -6.17 -8.58 -13.59
N ASN A 183 -4.92 -8.14 -13.46
CA ASN A 183 -3.73 -8.98 -13.60
C ASN A 183 -2.62 -8.56 -12.61
N SER A 184 -3.01 -8.24 -11.36
CA SER A 184 -2.12 -7.81 -10.28
C SER A 184 -2.07 -8.83 -9.14
N TYR A 185 -0.88 -9.17 -8.64
CA TYR A 185 -0.68 -10.28 -7.70
C TYR A 185 0.10 -9.91 -6.43
N SER A 186 -0.06 -10.70 -5.38
CA SER A 186 0.89 -10.73 -4.26
C SER A 186 2.25 -11.22 -4.77
N VAL A 187 3.37 -10.64 -4.31
CA VAL A 187 4.70 -11.09 -4.77
C VAL A 187 5.03 -12.51 -4.30
N ASN A 188 4.49 -12.92 -3.15
CA ASN A 188 4.58 -14.27 -2.59
C ASN A 188 3.18 -14.71 -2.10
N PHE A 189 2.98 -16.01 -1.85
CA PHE A 189 1.79 -16.50 -1.13
C PHE A 189 1.81 -16.09 0.33
N GLY A 190 0.66 -15.73 0.90
CA GLY A 190 0.44 -15.36 2.30
C GLY A 190 1.39 -14.32 2.89
N PRO A 191 1.17 -13.97 4.15
CA PRO A 191 0.01 -13.17 4.54
C PRO A 191 0.34 -11.66 4.47
N SER A 192 -0.28 -10.84 5.31
CA SER A 192 -0.18 -9.39 5.32
C SER A 192 1.24 -8.87 5.47
N THR A 193 2.03 -9.45 6.39
CA THR A 193 3.40 -8.96 6.62
C THR A 193 4.28 -9.13 5.39
N PRO A 194 4.35 -10.31 4.73
CA PRO A 194 4.97 -10.41 3.41
C PRO A 194 4.46 -9.37 2.40
N GLY A 195 3.14 -9.15 2.29
CA GLY A 195 2.55 -8.15 1.41
C GLY A 195 3.10 -6.74 1.65
N ALA A 196 3.07 -6.30 2.92
CA ALA A 196 3.59 -5.01 3.36
C ALA A 196 5.09 -4.84 3.09
N ILE A 197 5.89 -5.89 3.32
CA ILE A 197 7.33 -5.90 3.00
C ILE A 197 7.55 -5.85 1.48
N ASN A 198 6.69 -6.46 0.67
CA ASN A 198 6.85 -6.43 -0.80
C ASN A 198 6.47 -5.08 -1.41
N VAL A 199 5.45 -4.38 -0.90
CA VAL A 199 5.04 -3.07 -1.42
C VAL A 199 6.02 -1.94 -1.07
N THR A 200 6.90 -2.17 -0.09
CA THR A 200 7.90 -1.19 0.37
C THR A 200 9.35 -1.60 0.10
N GLY A 201 9.66 -2.90 0.07
CA GLY A 201 11.02 -3.43 -0.11
C GLY A 201 11.18 -4.45 -1.24
N ALA A 202 10.08 -4.85 -1.91
CA ALA A 202 10.05 -5.83 -3.01
C ALA A 202 10.71 -7.20 -2.69
N ASN A 203 11.02 -7.48 -1.42
CA ASN A 203 11.81 -8.63 -1.05
C ASN A 203 11.62 -9.03 0.42
N THR A 204 11.11 -10.24 0.63
CA THR A 204 10.95 -10.86 1.95
C THR A 204 12.20 -11.59 2.48
N TYR A 205 13.28 -11.65 1.69
CA TYR A 205 14.60 -12.12 2.13
C TYR A 205 15.42 -10.98 2.73
N GLY A 206 16.21 -11.29 3.77
CA GLY A 206 17.08 -10.33 4.43
C GLY A 206 16.84 -10.24 5.93
N VAL A 207 16.02 -11.12 6.48
CA VAL A 207 15.74 -11.20 7.91
C VAL A 207 17.03 -11.52 8.67
N ILE A 208 17.40 -10.66 9.62
CA ILE A 208 18.55 -10.82 10.50
C ILE A 208 18.17 -11.62 11.73
N CYS A 209 16.95 -11.46 12.23
CA CYS A 209 16.42 -12.29 13.29
C CYS A 209 14.89 -12.46 13.22
N GLY A 210 14.38 -13.59 13.71
CA GLY A 210 12.96 -13.85 13.95
C GLY A 210 12.65 -15.30 14.34
N PRO A 211 11.39 -15.60 14.71
CA PRO A 211 10.98 -16.95 15.10
C PRO A 211 10.88 -17.88 13.88
N GLY A 212 11.18 -19.17 14.09
CA GLY A 212 10.99 -20.18 13.03
C GLY A 212 9.54 -20.36 12.57
N SER A 213 8.57 -19.86 13.34
CA SER A 213 7.14 -19.84 12.96
C SER A 213 6.80 -18.80 11.90
N ALA A 214 7.66 -17.80 11.65
CA ALA A 214 7.44 -16.78 10.64
C ALA A 214 8.63 -16.57 9.69
N VAL A 215 9.79 -17.11 10.04
CA VAL A 215 11.03 -16.95 9.28
C VAL A 215 11.59 -18.31 8.89
N TYR A 216 11.75 -18.51 7.59
CA TYR A 216 12.54 -19.62 7.07
C TYR A 216 14.03 -19.26 7.13
N SER A 217 14.82 -20.12 7.78
CA SER A 217 16.28 -20.06 7.75
C SER A 217 16.86 -21.44 8.02
N THR A 218 17.99 -21.77 7.38
CA THR A 218 18.72 -23.03 7.64
C THR A 218 19.38 -23.06 9.02
N THR A 219 19.52 -21.89 9.65
CA THR A 219 20.07 -21.76 11.01
C THR A 219 19.14 -20.85 11.82
N PRO A 220 18.70 -21.27 13.02
CA PRO A 220 17.87 -20.41 13.86
C PRO A 220 18.54 -19.06 14.13
N ILE A 221 17.76 -17.99 13.94
CA ILE A 221 18.19 -16.60 14.12
C ILE A 221 17.22 -15.87 15.06
N PRO A 222 17.02 -16.30 16.32
CA PRO A 222 16.04 -15.67 17.18
C PRO A 222 16.43 -14.21 17.52
N CYS A 223 15.46 -13.30 17.56
CA CYS A 223 15.69 -11.96 18.08
C CYS A 223 15.90 -12.01 19.59
N THR A 224 16.82 -11.16 20.08
CA THR A 224 17.24 -11.14 21.49
C THR A 224 16.95 -9.83 22.21
N ALA A 225 16.81 -8.73 21.46
CA ALA A 225 16.46 -7.42 22.00
C ALA A 225 14.95 -7.28 22.11
N ALA A 226 14.45 -6.70 23.21
CA ALA A 226 13.02 -6.49 23.41
C ALA A 226 12.43 -5.57 22.31
N PRO A 227 11.17 -5.78 21.89
CA PRO A 227 10.53 -4.92 20.91
C PRO A 227 10.50 -3.46 21.37
N GLY A 228 10.72 -2.53 20.44
CA GLY A 228 10.78 -1.10 20.69
C GLY A 228 11.92 -0.64 21.59
N SER A 229 12.78 -1.53 22.10
CA SER A 229 13.90 -1.18 22.98
C SER A 229 15.18 -0.81 22.21
N ALA A 230 15.29 -1.24 20.96
CA ALA A 230 16.44 -0.97 20.12
C ALA A 230 16.39 0.48 19.61
N THR A 231 17.52 1.19 19.73
CA THR A 231 17.69 2.48 19.07
C THR A 231 17.76 2.24 17.56
N ALA A 232 16.76 2.73 16.82
CA ALA A 232 16.89 2.91 15.38
C ALA A 232 18.08 3.83 15.10
N THR A 233 18.86 3.51 14.07
CA THR A 233 19.90 4.40 13.55
C THR A 233 19.48 4.83 12.17
N PRO A 234 18.79 5.98 12.04
CA PRO A 234 18.38 6.52 10.75
C PRO A 234 19.55 6.54 9.77
N ASP A 235 19.27 6.26 8.49
CA ASP A 235 20.25 6.25 7.39
C ASP A 235 21.39 5.23 7.50
N SER A 236 21.28 4.23 8.39
CA SER A 236 22.29 3.17 8.53
C SER A 236 21.66 1.78 8.42
N PRO A 237 21.35 1.30 7.19
CA PRO A 237 20.79 -0.01 6.98
C PRO A 237 21.75 -1.09 7.51
N GLN A 238 21.20 -2.05 8.24
CA GLN A 238 21.96 -3.23 8.65
C GLN A 238 22.23 -4.12 7.43
N PRO A 239 23.32 -4.89 7.38
CA PRO A 239 23.54 -5.85 6.29
C PRO A 239 22.36 -6.83 6.18
N GLN A 240 21.98 -7.20 4.95
CA GLN A 240 20.94 -8.21 4.74
C GLN A 240 21.28 -9.51 5.50
N GLY A 241 20.30 -10.00 6.26
CA GLY A 241 20.38 -11.29 6.92
C GLY A 241 20.13 -12.47 5.97
N THR A 242 20.05 -13.66 6.55
CA THR A 242 19.91 -14.92 5.78
C THR A 242 18.53 -15.54 5.85
N GLY A 243 17.60 -14.94 6.60
CA GLY A 243 16.24 -15.45 6.74
C GLY A 243 15.28 -14.86 5.70
N THR A 244 14.19 -15.58 5.49
CA THR A 244 13.04 -15.17 4.67
C THR A 244 11.79 -15.14 5.52
N LEU A 245 11.07 -14.02 5.50
CA LEU A 245 9.75 -13.90 6.12
C LEU A 245 8.68 -14.58 5.24
N TYR A 246 7.81 -15.40 5.85
CA TYR A 246 6.70 -16.10 5.17
C TYR A 246 5.36 -16.08 5.93
N SER A 247 5.30 -15.45 7.10
CA SER A 247 4.11 -15.40 7.97
C SER A 247 4.09 -14.08 8.74
N ASP A 248 3.00 -13.81 9.46
CA ASP A 248 2.94 -12.65 10.34
C ASP A 248 3.70 -12.86 11.64
N ALA A 249 4.60 -11.92 11.88
CA ALA A 249 5.27 -11.73 13.15
C ALA A 249 5.58 -10.25 13.28
N ASP A 250 5.23 -9.67 14.41
CA ASP A 250 5.29 -8.22 14.59
C ASP A 250 6.73 -7.67 14.47
N PRO A 251 6.89 -6.41 14.04
CA PRO A 251 8.19 -5.78 13.91
C PRO A 251 8.87 -5.66 15.28
N ASN A 252 10.18 -5.89 15.32
CA ASN A 252 10.92 -5.71 16.57
C ASN A 252 11.28 -4.24 16.85
N TYR A 253 11.34 -3.37 15.84
CA TYR A 253 11.57 -1.94 16.08
C TYR A 253 10.25 -1.19 16.29
N ASP A 254 9.36 -1.78 17.08
CA ASP A 254 8.05 -1.22 17.41
C ASP A 254 7.74 -1.53 18.88
N ILE A 255 7.33 -0.52 19.66
CA ILE A 255 7.02 -0.68 21.08
C ILE A 255 5.66 -1.36 21.27
N CYS A 256 4.73 -1.16 20.36
CA CYS A 256 3.37 -1.70 20.38
C CYS A 256 3.36 -3.21 20.16
N SER A 257 4.33 -3.77 19.42
CA SER A 257 4.56 -5.23 19.39
C SER A 257 4.72 -5.83 20.80
N ALA A 258 5.28 -5.08 21.77
CA ALA A 258 5.38 -5.52 23.16
C ALA A 258 4.22 -5.03 24.04
N THR A 259 3.83 -3.77 23.96
CA THR A 259 2.88 -3.15 24.89
C THR A 259 1.42 -3.43 24.54
N GLN A 260 1.11 -3.60 23.25
CA GLN A 260 -0.22 -3.91 22.75
C GLN A 260 -0.39 -5.42 22.59
N ASP A 261 0.50 -6.06 21.83
CA ASP A 261 0.34 -7.48 21.44
C ASP A 261 0.98 -8.47 22.42
N GLY A 262 1.72 -7.94 23.41
CA GLY A 262 2.38 -8.76 24.43
C GLY A 262 3.50 -9.65 23.89
N ARG A 263 4.04 -9.37 22.70
CA ARG A 263 5.10 -10.21 22.11
C ARG A 263 6.41 -10.05 22.86
N ALA A 264 7.06 -11.18 23.08
CA ALA A 264 8.46 -11.21 23.47
C ALA A 264 9.36 -11.03 22.24
N ALA A 265 10.61 -10.61 22.45
CA ALA A 265 11.64 -10.52 21.40
C ALA A 265 11.72 -11.79 20.54
N SER A 266 11.61 -12.97 21.16
CA SER A 266 11.70 -14.24 20.43
C SER A 266 10.57 -14.48 19.43
N ALA A 267 9.52 -13.65 19.41
CA ALA A 267 8.34 -13.76 18.54
C ALA A 267 8.25 -12.64 17.49
N THR A 268 9.20 -11.71 17.45
CA THR A 268 9.23 -10.58 16.50
C THR A 268 10.30 -10.76 15.44
N VAL A 269 10.32 -9.90 14.43
CA VAL A 269 11.27 -9.97 13.30
C VAL A 269 12.06 -8.66 13.13
N GLN A 270 13.32 -8.80 12.68
CA GLN A 270 14.14 -7.67 12.19
C GLN A 270 14.66 -7.98 10.79
N PHE A 271 14.53 -7.00 9.90
CA PHE A 271 15.14 -7.02 8.59
C PHE A 271 16.46 -6.24 8.57
N GLY A 272 17.37 -6.73 7.73
CA GLY A 272 18.47 -5.95 7.17
C GLY A 272 18.24 -5.67 5.70
N GLY A 273 19.19 -4.98 5.09
CA GLY A 273 19.07 -4.45 3.75
C GLY A 273 18.37 -3.10 3.75
N GLU A 274 17.92 -2.73 2.56
CA GLU A 274 17.29 -1.45 2.30
C GLU A 274 15.85 -1.69 1.81
N ASN A 275 14.99 -0.72 2.08
CA ASN A 275 13.66 -0.60 1.51
C ASN A 275 13.55 0.74 0.75
N VAL A 276 12.38 1.03 0.16
CA VAL A 276 12.16 2.26 -0.62
C VAL A 276 12.33 3.53 0.21
N GLY A 277 12.09 3.49 1.53
CA GLY A 277 12.31 4.59 2.44
C GLY A 277 13.77 5.02 2.47
N ASP A 278 14.71 4.07 2.57
CA ASP A 278 16.15 4.36 2.47
C ASP A 278 16.53 5.03 1.15
N LEU A 279 15.84 4.70 0.05
CA LEU A 279 16.06 5.33 -1.26
C LEU A 279 15.54 6.77 -1.27
N LEU A 280 14.36 6.99 -0.68
CA LEU A 280 13.69 8.28 -0.60
C LEU A 280 14.48 9.24 0.30
N ASP A 281 14.96 8.78 1.47
CA ASP A 281 15.82 9.54 2.39
C ASP A 281 17.10 10.00 1.69
N ARG A 282 17.80 9.09 1.02
CA ARG A 282 19.01 9.43 0.25
C ARG A 282 18.78 10.47 -0.84
N SER A 283 17.58 10.47 -1.43
CA SER A 283 17.21 11.44 -2.46
C SER A 283 16.70 12.77 -1.90
N GLY A 284 16.38 12.83 -0.60
CA GLY A 284 15.71 13.96 0.04
C GLY A 284 14.26 14.16 -0.43
N THR A 285 13.62 13.10 -0.93
CA THR A 285 12.23 13.13 -1.38
C THR A 285 11.29 13.01 -0.18
N THR A 286 10.25 13.83 -0.10
CA THR A 286 9.33 13.76 1.04
C THR A 286 8.50 12.50 1.01
N TRP A 287 8.46 11.76 2.11
CA TRP A 287 7.72 10.50 2.17
C TRP A 287 7.23 10.13 3.57
N GLY A 288 6.26 9.21 3.65
CA GLY A 288 5.94 8.58 4.94
C GLY A 288 4.94 7.44 4.83
N TRP A 289 4.91 6.62 5.88
CA TRP A 289 3.84 5.68 6.18
C TRP A 289 2.90 6.30 7.21
N PHE A 290 1.60 6.29 6.91
CA PHE A 290 0.55 6.90 7.71
C PHE A 290 -0.46 5.82 8.08
N GLN A 291 -0.49 5.43 9.34
CA GLN A 291 -1.35 4.33 9.81
C GLN A 291 -2.30 4.77 10.91
N GLY A 292 -3.52 4.24 10.87
CA GLY A 292 -4.51 4.45 11.92
C GLY A 292 -4.01 3.94 13.27
N GLY A 293 -4.22 4.73 14.33
CA GLY A 293 -3.88 4.33 15.69
C GLY A 293 -2.40 4.39 16.05
N PHE A 294 -1.51 4.83 15.17
CA PHE A 294 -0.07 4.86 15.43
C PHE A 294 0.29 5.74 16.64
N ALA A 295 -0.41 6.88 16.82
CA ALA A 295 -0.22 7.79 17.95
C ALA A 295 -1.23 7.54 19.08
N SER A 296 -1.10 8.26 20.20
CA SER A 296 -2.11 8.17 21.26
C SER A 296 -3.48 8.71 20.80
N PRO A 297 -4.60 8.28 21.43
CA PRO A 297 -5.94 8.74 21.06
C PRO A 297 -6.09 10.27 21.06
N ASP A 298 -5.47 10.93 22.05
CA ASP A 298 -5.54 12.37 22.28
C ASP A 298 -4.51 13.18 21.47
N TYR A 299 -3.65 12.52 20.69
CA TYR A 299 -2.66 13.18 19.85
C TYR A 299 -3.30 14.16 18.85
N VAL A 300 -2.69 15.35 18.76
CA VAL A 300 -3.00 16.40 17.80
C VAL A 300 -1.81 16.62 16.87
N SER A 301 -2.04 16.50 15.56
CA SER A 301 -1.02 16.62 14.52
C SER A 301 -0.15 17.88 14.64
N GLY A 302 1.17 17.67 14.58
CA GLY A 302 2.18 18.71 14.71
C GLY A 302 2.26 19.37 16.10
N GLN A 303 1.63 18.78 17.13
CA GLN A 303 1.76 19.18 18.54
C GLN A 303 2.32 18.02 19.37
N PRO A 304 3.65 17.74 19.29
CA PRO A 304 4.26 16.59 19.97
C PRO A 304 3.95 16.46 21.46
N SER A 305 3.78 17.59 22.16
CA SER A 305 3.47 17.59 23.59
C SER A 305 2.07 17.08 23.95
N THR A 306 1.19 16.89 22.96
CA THR A 306 -0.14 16.31 23.15
C THR A 306 -0.12 14.80 23.07
N ASP A 307 0.93 14.21 22.51
CA ASP A 307 1.07 12.77 22.42
C ASP A 307 1.49 12.19 23.77
N ASP A 308 0.79 11.15 24.20
CA ASP A 308 1.12 10.40 25.40
C ASP A 308 1.72 9.06 24.97
N LEU A 309 3.06 9.04 24.94
CA LEU A 309 3.83 7.86 24.51
C LEU A 309 3.59 6.62 25.38
N SER A 310 2.90 6.74 26.52
CA SER A 310 2.48 5.58 27.33
C SER A 310 1.18 4.93 26.86
N THR A 311 0.45 5.59 25.95
CA THR A 311 -0.84 5.18 25.41
C THR A 311 -0.90 5.24 23.87
N VAL A 312 0.26 5.25 23.20
CA VAL A 312 0.33 5.00 21.75
C VAL A 312 -0.26 3.63 21.43
N CYS A 313 -0.88 3.51 20.25
CA CYS A 313 -1.51 2.28 19.79
C CYS A 313 -2.68 1.76 20.65
N THR A 314 -3.23 2.57 21.56
CA THR A 314 -4.44 2.21 22.32
C THR A 314 -5.71 2.83 21.76
N GLY A 315 -5.63 3.52 20.62
CA GLY A 315 -6.80 3.99 19.86
C GLY A 315 -7.67 2.81 19.46
N ALA A 316 -8.99 2.99 19.54
CA ALA A 316 -9.93 1.94 19.18
C ALA A 316 -11.25 2.52 18.71
N HIS A 317 -11.84 1.87 17.70
CA HIS A 317 -13.15 2.21 17.15
C HIS A 317 -14.02 0.96 17.02
N ASN A 318 -15.34 1.16 16.99
CA ASN A 318 -16.26 0.07 16.70
C ASN A 318 -16.44 -0.06 15.19
N ASN A 319 -16.40 -1.29 14.68
CA ASN A 319 -16.85 -1.59 13.32
C ASN A 319 -18.38 -1.49 13.17
N ILE A 320 -18.92 -1.67 11.96
CA ILE A 320 -20.39 -1.61 11.72
C ILE A 320 -21.19 -2.61 12.56
N GLY A 321 -20.55 -3.71 12.99
CA GLY A 321 -21.11 -4.73 13.85
C GLY A 321 -21.15 -4.33 15.34
N GLY A 322 -20.54 -3.21 15.69
CA GLY A 322 -20.45 -2.70 17.07
C GLY A 322 -19.34 -3.34 17.89
N VAL A 323 -18.40 -4.07 17.27
CA VAL A 323 -17.24 -4.67 17.95
C VAL A 323 -16.10 -3.67 17.96
N SER A 324 -15.57 -3.38 19.15
CA SER A 324 -14.40 -2.51 19.32
C SER A 324 -13.14 -3.21 18.83
N GLN A 325 -12.42 -2.56 17.92
CA GLN A 325 -11.11 -2.98 17.42
C GLN A 325 -10.06 -1.96 17.83
N ILE A 326 -8.86 -2.45 18.18
CA ILE A 326 -7.70 -1.56 18.33
C ILE A 326 -7.33 -1.09 16.93
N ASP A 327 -7.03 0.20 16.77
CA ASP A 327 -6.86 0.81 15.46
C ASP A 327 -5.52 0.45 14.78
N TYR A 328 -4.48 0.18 15.57
CA TYR A 328 -3.14 -0.07 15.07
C TYR A 328 -2.80 -1.55 15.09
N ASN A 329 -2.35 -2.07 13.96
CA ASN A 329 -1.75 -3.39 13.84
C ASN A 329 -0.24 -3.28 13.53
N PRO A 330 0.65 -3.70 14.45
CA PRO A 330 2.09 -3.60 14.24
C PRO A 330 2.62 -4.37 13.03
N HIS A 331 2.08 -5.56 12.71
CA HIS A 331 2.59 -6.34 11.58
C HIS A 331 2.17 -5.79 10.21
N HIS A 332 1.32 -4.76 10.19
CA HIS A 332 1.00 -3.99 9.00
C HIS A 332 1.96 -2.82 8.76
N GLU A 333 2.92 -2.56 9.66
CA GLU A 333 3.89 -1.46 9.53
C GLU A 333 5.27 -1.99 9.03
N PRO A 334 5.50 -2.06 7.71
CA PRO A 334 6.70 -2.65 7.15
C PRO A 334 8.00 -1.89 7.49
N PHE A 335 7.94 -0.58 7.73
CA PHE A 335 9.16 0.21 7.99
C PHE A 335 9.70 0.00 9.40
N GLN A 336 8.87 -0.46 10.32
CA GLN A 336 9.26 -0.86 11.68
C GLN A 336 10.05 -2.18 11.73
N TYR A 337 10.19 -2.90 10.62
CA TYR A 337 11.07 -4.08 10.54
C TYR A 337 12.54 -3.71 10.34
N TYR A 338 12.84 -2.49 9.87
CA TYR A 338 14.18 -2.05 9.50
C TYR A 338 14.70 -0.96 10.43
N ALA A 339 15.91 -1.13 10.95
CA ALA A 339 16.50 -0.17 11.88
C ALA A 339 16.70 1.24 11.30
N SER A 340 16.83 1.37 9.98
CA SER A 340 17.06 2.64 9.29
C SER A 340 15.79 3.48 9.14
N THR A 341 14.64 2.84 8.94
CA THR A 341 13.36 3.52 8.70
C THR A 341 12.39 3.46 9.87
N ALA A 342 12.67 2.68 10.92
CA ALA A 342 11.77 2.54 12.05
C ALA A 342 11.65 3.82 12.91
N ASN A 343 10.48 3.99 13.52
CA ASN A 343 10.18 4.90 14.62
C ASN A 343 9.74 4.07 15.85
N PRO A 344 10.70 3.49 16.61
CA PRO A 344 10.38 2.45 17.58
C PRO A 344 9.58 2.91 18.80
N LYS A 345 9.44 4.21 18.97
CA LYS A 345 8.75 4.85 20.09
C LYS A 345 7.52 5.62 19.67
N HIS A 346 7.16 5.55 18.39
CA HIS A 346 6.00 6.24 17.84
C HIS A 346 6.06 7.74 18.11
N LEU A 347 7.26 8.32 18.00
CA LEU A 347 7.44 9.74 18.24
C LEU A 347 6.72 10.52 17.15
N PRO A 348 5.89 11.51 17.49
CA PRO A 348 5.16 12.29 16.51
C PRO A 348 6.10 13.26 15.78
N PRO A 349 5.71 13.76 14.59
CA PRO A 349 6.45 14.80 13.89
C PRO A 349 6.54 16.06 14.75
N THR A 350 7.72 16.69 14.74
CA THR A 350 8.02 17.90 15.53
C THR A 350 7.11 19.08 15.18
N SER A 351 6.55 19.11 13.97
CA SER A 351 5.53 20.05 13.51
C SER A 351 4.86 19.54 12.22
N ILE A 352 3.73 20.13 11.81
CA ILE A 352 3.07 19.79 10.53
C ILE A 352 4.04 19.92 9.34
N GLY A 353 4.89 20.95 9.32
CA GLY A 353 5.85 21.16 8.22
C GLY A 353 7.05 20.21 8.22
N MET A 354 7.14 19.28 9.17
CA MET A 354 8.13 18.20 9.18
C MET A 354 7.53 16.85 8.77
N ILE A 355 6.23 16.78 8.51
CA ILE A 355 5.60 15.58 7.95
C ILE A 355 6.17 15.35 6.55
N GLY A 356 6.66 14.15 6.30
CA GLY A 356 7.36 13.83 5.06
C GLY A 356 8.86 14.09 5.10
N HIS A 357 9.40 14.70 6.16
CA HIS A 357 10.80 15.08 6.27
C HIS A 357 11.50 14.36 7.44
N GLN A 358 12.83 14.27 7.36
CA GLN A 358 13.62 13.68 8.43
C GLN A 358 13.52 14.51 9.71
N ASP A 359 12.91 13.92 10.73
CA ASP A 359 12.94 14.37 12.12
C ASP A 359 12.85 13.18 13.09
N GLN A 360 12.31 13.40 14.29
CA GLN A 360 12.15 12.34 15.28
C GLN A 360 11.14 11.25 14.90
N ALA A 361 10.19 11.54 14.00
CA ALA A 361 9.18 10.59 13.56
C ALA A 361 9.74 9.58 12.53
N ASN A 362 10.91 9.87 11.97
CA ASN A 362 11.60 9.01 11.00
C ASN A 362 10.66 8.48 9.91
N HIS A 363 9.80 9.35 9.38
CA HIS A 363 8.85 9.06 8.31
C HIS A 363 7.68 8.10 8.64
N GLN A 364 7.52 7.71 9.91
CA GLN A 364 6.41 6.85 10.37
C GLN A 364 5.45 7.67 11.23
N TYR A 365 4.19 7.75 10.80
CA TYR A 365 3.23 8.73 11.24
C TYR A 365 1.86 8.12 11.58
N ASP A 366 1.10 8.83 12.41
CA ASP A 366 -0.32 8.58 12.54
C ASP A 366 -1.09 9.11 11.33
N LEU A 367 -2.20 8.45 11.00
CA LEU A 367 -3.05 8.83 9.87
C LEU A 367 -3.61 10.26 9.98
N LYS A 368 -3.76 10.80 11.20
CA LYS A 368 -4.09 12.22 11.44
C LYS A 368 -3.07 13.16 10.79
N ASP A 369 -1.79 12.80 10.78
CA ASP A 369 -0.73 13.63 10.21
C ASP A 369 -0.83 13.73 8.68
N PHE A 370 -1.26 12.65 8.01
CA PHE A 370 -1.51 12.71 6.57
C PHE A 370 -2.51 13.80 6.22
N PHE A 371 -3.66 13.83 6.91
CA PHE A 371 -4.70 14.82 6.66
C PHE A 371 -4.26 16.23 7.08
N ALA A 372 -3.48 16.36 8.16
CA ALA A 372 -2.91 17.65 8.54
C ALA A 372 -1.97 18.22 7.46
N ALA A 373 -1.10 17.38 6.89
CA ALA A 373 -0.24 17.77 5.77
C ALA A 373 -1.06 18.11 4.50
N ALA A 374 -2.10 17.31 4.21
CA ALA A 374 -3.01 17.52 3.10
C ALA A 374 -3.74 18.87 3.18
N ASP A 375 -4.34 19.18 4.34
CA ASP A 375 -5.07 20.42 4.60
C ASP A 375 -4.17 21.67 4.58
N HIS A 376 -2.88 21.50 4.87
CA HIS A 376 -1.87 22.55 4.76
C HIS A 376 -1.26 22.68 3.35
N ASN A 377 -1.72 21.90 2.37
CA ASN A 377 -1.19 21.84 1.01
C ASN A 377 0.32 21.49 0.99
N ASP A 378 0.71 20.56 1.86
CA ASP A 378 2.08 20.09 2.05
C ASP A 378 2.15 18.55 1.96
N LEU A 379 1.41 17.96 1.01
CA LEU A 379 1.42 16.52 0.79
C LEU A 379 2.85 16.02 0.49
N PRO A 380 3.29 14.92 1.12
CA PRO A 380 4.53 14.25 0.73
C PRO A 380 4.51 13.82 -0.75
N ALA A 381 5.68 13.63 -1.34
CA ALA A 381 5.80 13.11 -2.69
C ALA A 381 5.40 11.64 -2.78
N VAL A 382 5.65 10.86 -1.73
CA VAL A 382 5.21 9.46 -1.59
C VAL A 382 4.52 9.28 -0.23
N SER A 383 3.26 8.86 -0.22
CA SER A 383 2.52 8.60 1.02
C SER A 383 1.93 7.22 0.96
N TYR A 384 2.26 6.36 1.90
CA TYR A 384 1.56 5.11 2.14
C TYR A 384 0.49 5.34 3.20
N LEU A 385 -0.74 4.92 2.93
CA LEU A 385 -1.86 5.04 3.86
C LEU A 385 -2.35 3.66 4.21
N LYS A 386 -2.37 3.38 5.51
CA LYS A 386 -2.98 2.21 6.09
C LYS A 386 -4.13 2.67 6.98
N ALA A 387 -5.32 2.15 6.72
CA ALA A 387 -6.48 2.49 7.52
C ALA A 387 -6.30 2.01 8.97
N ALA A 388 -7.17 2.47 9.87
CA ALA A 388 -7.29 1.79 11.17
C ALA A 388 -7.94 0.41 10.94
N ASP A 389 -7.59 -0.60 11.75
CA ASP A 389 -8.01 -2.00 11.55
C ASP A 389 -9.50 -2.14 11.23
N TYR A 390 -10.40 -1.46 11.96
CA TYR A 390 -11.84 -1.61 11.75
C TYR A 390 -12.33 -1.24 10.33
N GLN A 391 -11.51 -0.55 9.51
CA GLN A 391 -11.87 -0.01 8.20
C GLN A 391 -10.82 -0.31 7.10
N ASP A 392 -9.94 -1.30 7.30
CA ASP A 392 -8.92 -1.68 6.31
C ASP A 392 -9.38 -2.73 5.29
N GLY A 393 -10.54 -3.34 5.50
CA GLY A 393 -11.14 -4.35 4.63
C GLY A 393 -11.01 -5.80 5.10
N HIS A 394 -10.16 -6.08 6.10
CA HIS A 394 -9.92 -7.44 6.59
C HIS A 394 -11.18 -8.07 7.20
N ALA A 395 -11.53 -9.27 6.75
CA ALA A 395 -12.67 -10.00 7.31
C ALA A 395 -12.45 -10.36 8.80
N GLY A 396 -13.51 -10.49 9.58
CA GLY A 396 -13.45 -10.81 11.01
C GLY A 396 -13.25 -9.62 11.96
N TYR A 397 -12.78 -8.47 11.48
CA TYR A 397 -12.75 -7.23 12.28
C TYR A 397 -13.11 -5.96 11.51
N SER A 398 -12.92 -5.95 10.20
CA SER A 398 -13.43 -4.96 9.25
C SER A 398 -14.46 -5.60 8.29
N ASP A 399 -14.85 -4.85 7.28
CA ASP A 399 -15.83 -5.22 6.27
C ASP A 399 -15.80 -4.24 5.08
N PRO A 400 -16.39 -4.60 3.92
CA PRO A 400 -16.44 -3.73 2.75
C PRO A 400 -17.21 -2.41 2.94
N LEU A 401 -18.01 -2.22 4.00
CA LEU A 401 -18.79 -1.00 4.21
C LEU A 401 -18.03 0.03 5.05
N ASP A 402 -17.37 -0.39 6.12
CA ASP A 402 -16.41 0.46 6.85
C ASP A 402 -15.25 0.84 5.91
N GLU A 403 -14.71 -0.14 5.19
CA GLU A 403 -13.66 0.06 4.16
C GLU A 403 -14.10 1.08 3.10
N GLN A 404 -15.29 0.90 2.51
CA GLN A 404 -15.80 1.83 1.52
C GLN A 404 -15.98 3.25 2.09
N THR A 405 -16.42 3.36 3.35
CA THR A 405 -16.59 4.67 4.01
C THR A 405 -15.26 5.39 4.12
N TRP A 406 -14.20 4.67 4.53
CA TRP A 406 -12.84 5.16 4.59
C TRP A 406 -12.32 5.58 3.20
N LEU A 407 -12.32 4.65 2.24
CA LEU A 407 -11.82 4.86 0.88
C LEU A 407 -12.48 6.08 0.24
N THR A 408 -13.81 6.14 0.27
CA THR A 408 -14.55 7.21 -0.38
C THR A 408 -14.33 8.55 0.30
N SER A 409 -14.22 8.60 1.62
CA SER A 409 -13.92 9.83 2.35
C SER A 409 -12.53 10.35 2.05
N THR A 410 -11.52 9.47 2.05
CA THR A 410 -10.12 9.79 1.74
C THR A 410 -9.96 10.28 0.32
N ILE A 411 -10.51 9.57 -0.67
CA ILE A 411 -10.41 9.96 -2.08
C ILE A 411 -11.16 11.26 -2.33
N ASN A 412 -12.38 11.43 -1.78
CA ASN A 412 -13.11 12.70 -1.89
C ASN A 412 -12.35 13.87 -1.27
N HIS A 413 -11.60 13.65 -0.18
CA HIS A 413 -10.74 14.68 0.41
C HIS A 413 -9.62 15.05 -0.57
N LEU A 414 -8.89 14.06 -1.10
CA LEU A 414 -7.78 14.27 -2.05
C LEU A 414 -8.22 14.98 -3.33
N GLU A 415 -9.35 14.60 -3.92
CA GLU A 415 -9.87 15.23 -5.15
C GLU A 415 -10.21 16.71 -4.98
N ARG A 416 -10.44 17.17 -3.75
CA ARG A 416 -10.73 18.58 -3.43
C ARG A 416 -9.46 19.43 -3.24
N LEU A 417 -8.29 18.81 -3.10
CA LEU A 417 -7.04 19.53 -2.86
C LEU A 417 -6.51 20.19 -4.13
N PRO A 418 -5.83 21.36 -4.03
CA PRO A 418 -5.15 21.98 -5.17
C PRO A 418 -4.08 21.09 -5.82
N SER A 419 -3.48 20.19 -5.03
CA SER A 419 -2.47 19.21 -5.44
C SER A 419 -3.04 18.08 -6.30
N TRP A 420 -4.36 17.83 -6.29
CA TRP A 420 -5.01 16.75 -7.03
C TRP A 420 -4.60 16.70 -8.50
N ARG A 421 -4.41 17.86 -9.14
CA ARG A 421 -3.95 18.01 -10.53
C ARG A 421 -2.61 17.34 -10.85
N SER A 422 -1.87 16.92 -9.84
CA SER A 422 -0.58 16.25 -9.90
C SER A 422 -0.50 15.03 -8.98
N THR A 423 -1.65 14.51 -8.52
CA THR A 423 -1.72 13.35 -7.63
C THR A 423 -2.10 12.08 -8.41
N ALA A 424 -1.51 10.96 -8.04
CA ALA A 424 -1.99 9.63 -8.39
C ALA A 424 -2.22 8.84 -7.10
N VAL A 425 -3.40 8.24 -6.98
CA VAL A 425 -3.74 7.31 -5.91
C VAL A 425 -3.70 5.90 -6.46
N VAL A 426 -2.96 5.02 -5.79
CA VAL A 426 -2.98 3.57 -6.01
C VAL A 426 -3.80 2.97 -4.88
N ILE A 427 -4.84 2.20 -5.19
CA ILE A 427 -5.50 1.32 -4.22
C ILE A 427 -5.05 -0.09 -4.55
N LEU A 428 -4.44 -0.77 -3.60
CA LEU A 428 -4.05 -2.18 -3.71
C LEU A 428 -4.13 -2.87 -2.35
N TYR A 429 -3.98 -4.19 -2.37
CA TYR A 429 -4.12 -5.05 -1.19
C TYR A 429 -2.81 -5.78 -0.88
N ASP A 430 -2.70 -6.26 0.35
CA ASP A 430 -1.56 -6.94 0.98
C ASP A 430 -1.54 -8.48 0.73
N ASP A 431 -2.69 -9.14 0.87
CA ASP A 431 -2.92 -10.53 0.55
C ASP A 431 -4.38 -10.76 0.10
N SER A 432 -4.81 -12.02 0.04
CA SER A 432 -6.11 -12.41 -0.52
C SER A 432 -7.12 -12.93 0.51
N ASP A 433 -6.77 -12.95 1.79
CA ASP A 433 -7.42 -13.71 2.87
C ASP A 433 -7.42 -15.24 2.67
N GLY A 434 -7.00 -15.72 1.50
CA GLY A 434 -7.27 -17.07 1.03
C GLY A 434 -8.62 -17.20 0.30
N TRP A 435 -9.32 -16.09 0.06
CA TRP A 435 -10.52 -16.02 -0.78
C TRP A 435 -10.25 -16.62 -2.16
N TYR A 436 -11.27 -17.25 -2.72
CA TYR A 436 -11.19 -17.83 -4.06
C TYR A 436 -10.84 -16.78 -5.11
N ASP A 437 -9.83 -17.08 -5.91
CA ASP A 437 -9.60 -16.47 -7.21
C ASP A 437 -9.33 -17.59 -8.21
N HIS A 438 -9.95 -17.51 -9.38
CA HIS A 438 -9.86 -18.58 -10.37
C HIS A 438 -8.52 -18.59 -11.12
N GLN A 439 -7.71 -17.53 -11.03
CA GLN A 439 -6.54 -17.34 -11.87
C GLN A 439 -5.24 -17.47 -11.07
N MET A 440 -4.51 -18.56 -11.33
CA MET A 440 -3.11 -18.66 -10.89
C MET A 440 -2.19 -17.75 -11.73
N GLY A 441 -1.36 -16.96 -11.04
CA GLY A 441 -0.28 -16.20 -11.67
C GLY A 441 0.91 -17.07 -12.11
N PRO A 442 1.86 -16.53 -12.89
CA PRO A 442 3.07 -17.26 -13.25
C PRO A 442 3.94 -17.56 -12.02
N ILE A 443 4.59 -18.72 -11.99
CA ILE A 443 5.58 -19.03 -10.96
C ILE A 443 6.88 -18.25 -11.27
N VAL A 444 7.02 -17.07 -10.69
CA VAL A 444 8.17 -16.16 -10.84
C VAL A 444 9.26 -16.49 -9.80
N ASN A 445 8.85 -16.68 -8.54
CA ASN A 445 9.73 -16.98 -7.43
C ASN A 445 9.53 -18.45 -7.03
N GLN A 446 10.55 -19.28 -7.24
CA GLN A 446 10.52 -20.69 -6.85
C GLN A 446 11.20 -20.92 -5.51
N SER A 447 10.77 -21.97 -4.81
CA SER A 447 11.36 -22.40 -3.54
C SER A 447 11.23 -23.91 -3.32
N GLN A 448 12.12 -24.45 -2.49
CA GLN A 448 12.21 -25.87 -2.13
C GLN A 448 12.51 -26.02 -0.63
N THR A 449 11.47 -25.84 0.16
CA THR A 449 11.48 -25.88 1.63
C THR A 449 10.34 -26.73 2.13
N THR A 450 10.38 -27.14 3.39
CA THR A 450 9.27 -27.87 4.01
C THR A 450 7.96 -27.08 4.11
N LEU A 451 8.00 -25.77 3.85
CA LEU A 451 6.82 -24.89 3.80
C LEU A 451 6.12 -24.95 2.44
N ASP A 452 6.82 -25.34 1.39
CA ASP A 452 6.30 -25.28 0.03
C ASP A 452 5.36 -26.46 -0.26
N ALA A 453 4.28 -26.16 -0.96
CA ALA A 453 3.24 -27.15 -1.28
C ALA A 453 2.63 -26.96 -2.67
N LEU A 454 2.91 -25.86 -3.38
CA LEU A 454 2.21 -25.47 -4.61
C LEU A 454 2.27 -26.54 -5.71
N THR A 455 3.44 -27.13 -5.93
CA THR A 455 3.67 -28.13 -6.97
C THR A 455 3.85 -29.55 -6.42
N GLY A 456 3.66 -29.69 -5.12
CA GLY A 456 3.86 -30.91 -4.37
C GLY A 456 4.54 -30.65 -3.02
N PRO A 457 4.57 -31.65 -2.11
CA PRO A 457 5.19 -31.49 -0.81
C PRO A 457 6.67 -31.10 -0.92
N GLY A 458 7.01 -29.95 -0.36
CA GLY A 458 8.35 -29.40 -0.36
C GLY A 458 8.75 -28.64 -1.62
N LEU A 459 7.82 -28.37 -2.54
CA LEU A 459 8.11 -27.85 -3.87
C LEU A 459 7.19 -26.69 -4.28
N CYS A 460 7.81 -25.56 -4.62
CA CYS A 460 7.20 -24.47 -5.38
C CYS A 460 7.92 -24.33 -6.72
N GLY A 461 7.30 -24.86 -7.77
CA GLY A 461 7.89 -24.94 -9.10
C GLY A 461 8.79 -26.17 -9.29
N ASN A 462 9.37 -26.29 -10.48
CA ASN A 462 10.15 -27.46 -10.91
C ASN A 462 11.53 -27.13 -11.47
N ASN A 463 11.96 -25.86 -11.37
CA ASN A 463 13.20 -25.35 -11.93
C ASN A 463 14.09 -24.77 -10.83
N PRO A 464 15.04 -25.58 -10.29
CA PRO A 464 15.98 -25.13 -9.27
C PRO A 464 16.80 -23.87 -9.65
N ALA A 465 16.96 -23.58 -10.95
CA ALA A 465 17.66 -22.38 -11.40
C ALA A 465 16.86 -21.08 -11.19
N GLN A 466 15.56 -21.17 -10.95
CA GLN A 466 14.69 -20.04 -10.60
C GLN A 466 14.58 -19.81 -9.09
N VAL A 467 15.23 -20.63 -8.27
CA VAL A 467 15.40 -20.34 -6.84
C VAL A 467 16.59 -19.38 -6.72
N PRO A 468 16.40 -18.11 -6.33
CA PRO A 468 17.51 -17.18 -6.17
C PRO A 468 18.47 -17.72 -5.09
N SER A 469 19.78 -17.60 -5.33
CA SER A 469 20.82 -18.25 -4.50
C SER A 469 20.64 -17.95 -3.00
N GLY A 470 20.12 -18.92 -2.26
CA GLY A 470 19.92 -18.83 -0.81
C GLY A 470 18.61 -18.16 -0.35
N GLN A 471 17.75 -17.71 -1.26
CA GLN A 471 16.49 -17.00 -0.93
C GLN A 471 15.27 -17.93 -1.00
N GLN A 472 15.32 -18.99 -0.19
CA GLN A 472 14.27 -20.00 -0.09
C GLN A 472 13.03 -19.49 0.67
N GLY A 473 11.87 -20.13 0.52
CA GLY A 473 10.63 -19.78 1.25
C GLY A 473 9.91 -18.55 0.70
N ARG A 474 9.99 -18.32 -0.62
CA ARG A 474 9.46 -17.14 -1.33
C ARG A 474 8.59 -17.54 -2.52
N CYS A 475 7.80 -18.59 -2.38
CA CYS A 475 6.97 -19.10 -3.46
C CYS A 475 6.05 -17.98 -3.97
N GLY A 476 6.10 -17.71 -5.28
CA GLY A 476 5.31 -16.65 -5.87
C GLY A 476 5.31 -16.63 -7.41
N VAL A 477 4.49 -15.80 -8.05
CA VAL A 477 3.56 -14.87 -7.37
C VAL A 477 2.44 -15.60 -6.63
N GLY A 478 1.90 -14.95 -5.62
CA GLY A 478 0.76 -15.44 -4.84
C GLY A 478 -0.57 -15.16 -5.55
N PRO A 479 -1.65 -15.05 -4.77
CA PRO A 479 -2.97 -14.77 -5.31
C PRO A 479 -3.11 -13.44 -6.04
N ARG A 480 -4.12 -13.37 -6.92
CA ARG A 480 -4.50 -12.14 -7.63
C ARG A 480 -5.33 -11.25 -6.73
N GLN A 481 -5.07 -9.93 -6.79
CA GLN A 481 -5.65 -8.93 -5.91
C GLN A 481 -6.20 -7.73 -6.69
N PRO A 482 -7.16 -6.98 -6.15
CA PRO A 482 -7.59 -5.72 -6.76
C PRO A 482 -6.45 -4.69 -6.84
N LEU A 483 -6.38 -3.98 -7.96
CA LEU A 483 -5.49 -2.83 -8.15
C LEU A 483 -6.23 -1.74 -8.93
N LEU A 484 -6.32 -0.54 -8.36
CA LEU A 484 -6.94 0.63 -8.99
C LEU A 484 -5.99 1.82 -9.01
N ILE A 485 -6.07 2.62 -10.07
CA ILE A 485 -5.34 3.88 -10.21
C ILE A 485 -6.35 5.02 -10.38
N ILE A 486 -6.42 5.91 -9.39
CA ILE A 486 -7.34 7.06 -9.36
C ILE A 486 -6.50 8.33 -9.49
N SER A 487 -6.67 9.04 -10.62
CA SER A 487 -5.86 10.21 -10.94
C SER A 487 -6.50 11.03 -12.06
N PRO A 488 -6.24 12.34 -12.16
CA PRO A 488 -6.57 13.11 -13.37
C PRO A 488 -5.89 12.57 -14.64
N PHE A 489 -4.82 11.80 -14.50
CA PHE A 489 -4.07 11.19 -15.60
C PHE A 489 -4.51 9.77 -15.93
N ALA A 490 -5.32 9.14 -15.07
CA ALA A 490 -5.77 7.77 -15.29
C ALA A 490 -6.67 7.70 -16.53
N LYS A 491 -6.55 6.60 -17.29
CA LYS A 491 -7.57 6.25 -18.27
C LYS A 491 -8.90 6.07 -17.53
N ARG A 492 -10.02 6.40 -18.19
CA ARG A 492 -11.36 6.28 -17.60
C ARG A 492 -12.05 5.01 -18.09
N ASN A 493 -12.74 4.32 -17.19
CA ASN A 493 -13.45 3.07 -17.48
C ASN A 493 -12.55 2.07 -18.20
N PHE A 494 -11.35 1.86 -17.68
CA PHE A 494 -10.29 1.09 -18.33
C PHE A 494 -9.82 -0.06 -17.46
N VAL A 495 -9.70 -1.24 -18.06
CA VAL A 495 -9.09 -2.42 -17.45
C VAL A 495 -7.74 -2.65 -18.13
N ASP A 496 -6.67 -2.51 -17.35
CA ASP A 496 -5.34 -2.91 -17.75
C ASP A 496 -5.14 -4.40 -17.46
N ASN A 497 -4.55 -5.13 -18.40
CA ASN A 497 -4.25 -6.54 -18.26
C ASN A 497 -2.74 -6.82 -18.25
N THR A 498 -1.95 -5.75 -18.09
CA THR A 498 -0.50 -5.86 -17.90
C THR A 498 -0.23 -6.56 -16.58
N PHE A 499 0.67 -7.54 -16.59
CA PHE A 499 1.08 -8.23 -15.36
C PHE A 499 1.75 -7.23 -14.40
N THR A 500 1.22 -7.16 -13.19
CA THR A 500 1.79 -6.41 -12.07
C THR A 500 1.80 -7.26 -10.81
N ASP A 501 2.60 -6.84 -9.85
CA ASP A 501 2.57 -7.35 -8.48
C ASP A 501 2.84 -6.19 -7.51
N GLN A 502 2.84 -6.45 -6.20
CA GLN A 502 3.08 -5.41 -5.20
C GLN A 502 4.41 -4.66 -5.39
N SER A 503 5.44 -5.32 -5.92
CA SER A 503 6.73 -4.67 -6.21
C SER A 503 6.64 -3.64 -7.35
N SER A 504 5.57 -3.68 -8.14
CA SER A 504 5.30 -2.68 -9.17
C SER A 504 5.09 -1.27 -8.59
N VAL A 505 4.67 -1.16 -7.31
CA VAL A 505 4.59 0.13 -6.60
C VAL A 505 5.98 0.68 -6.33
N VAL A 506 6.91 -0.14 -5.81
CA VAL A 506 8.31 0.24 -5.64
C VAL A 506 8.91 0.68 -6.98
N ARG A 507 8.66 -0.09 -8.04
CA ARG A 507 9.12 0.23 -9.39
C ARG A 507 8.53 1.53 -9.94
N LEU A 508 7.33 1.92 -9.55
CA LEU A 508 6.70 3.19 -9.95
C LEU A 508 7.34 4.39 -9.24
N ILE A 509 7.82 4.21 -8.01
CA ILE A 509 8.52 5.24 -7.24
C ILE A 509 9.94 5.48 -7.80
N GLU A 510 10.63 4.41 -8.23
CA GLU A 510 11.97 4.43 -8.87
C GLU A 510 11.99 5.03 -10.30
#